data_AF-Q8TI02-F1
#
_entry.id   AF-Q8TI02-F1
#
_cell.length_a   1.000
_cell.length_b   1.000
_cell.length_c   1.000
_cell.angle_alpha   90.00
_cell.angle_beta   90.00
_cell.angle_gamma   90.00
#
_symmetry.space_group_name_H-M   'P 1'
#
loop_
_entity.id
_entity.type
_entity.pdbx_description
1 polymer ?
#
loop_
_entity_poly.entity_id
_entity_poly.type
_entity_poly.pdbx_seq_one_letter_code
_entity_poly.pdbx_strand_id
1 'polypeptide(L)'
;MKVLVIMGSPRKCNTYQAAKKIEEFMQPMGGVEFEYLMLKDAIFSQCRGCLVCFSEGEDHCPCKDDTPIIEQKMHAADGVIFATPVYGMNVSALMKTFIDRFSYIFHRPRFFYKKSLFSLLPELLSLRRFSITWNW
;
A
#
# COMPACT_ATOMS: atom_id res chain seq x y z
N MET A 1 -16.37 11.86 -0.03
CA MET A 1 -15.26 11.18 -0.72
C MET A 1 -14.48 10.38 0.30
N LYS A 2 -14.35 9.07 0.10
CA LYS A 2 -13.57 8.19 0.98
C LYS A 2 -12.21 7.90 0.37
N VAL A 3 -11.13 8.20 1.08
CA VAL A 3 -9.75 7.90 0.68
C VAL A 3 -9.18 6.84 1.60
N LEU A 4 -8.79 5.69 1.03
CA LEU A 4 -8.10 4.64 1.77
C LEU A 4 -6.58 4.79 1.61
N VAL A 5 -5.86 4.91 2.71
CA VAL A 5 -4.40 4.93 2.73
C VAL A 5 -3.88 3.56 3.13
N ILE A 6 -3.24 2.86 2.20
CA ILE A 6 -2.56 1.58 2.44
C ILE A 6 -1.11 1.87 2.82
N MET A 7 -0.80 1.67 4.10
CA MET A 7 0.48 2.00 4.70
C MET A 7 1.41 0.80 4.71
N GLY A 8 2.43 0.83 3.84
CA GLY A 8 3.53 -0.12 3.80
C GLY A 8 4.65 0.16 4.81
N SER A 9 4.59 1.28 5.53
CA SER A 9 5.53 1.52 6.64
C SER A 9 5.07 0.79 7.92
N PRO A 10 5.95 0.04 8.58
CA PRO A 10 5.64 -0.52 9.90
C PRO A 10 5.65 0.55 11.00
N ARG A 11 6.12 1.77 10.72
CA ARG A 11 6.29 2.85 11.70
C ARG A 11 5.44 4.06 11.31
N LYS A 12 4.91 4.79 12.29
CA LYS A 12 4.24 6.08 12.08
C LYS A 12 5.26 7.24 12.06
N CYS A 13 6.18 7.21 11.09
CA CYS A 13 7.24 8.21 10.91
C CYS A 13 7.13 8.90 9.53
N ASN A 14 8.23 9.19 8.84
CA ASN A 14 8.32 9.99 7.61
C ASN A 14 7.21 9.68 6.58
N THR A 15 7.04 8.42 6.17
CA THR A 15 6.00 8.01 5.21
C THR A 15 4.59 8.28 5.71
N TYR A 16 4.32 8.02 7.00
CA TYR A 16 3.03 8.30 7.61
C TYR A 16 2.76 9.81 7.68
N GLN A 17 3.76 10.59 8.05
CA GLN A 17 3.67 12.05 8.11
C GLN A 17 3.41 12.66 6.73
N ALA A 18 4.00 12.11 5.67
CA ALA A 18 3.69 12.55 4.32
C ALA A 18 2.24 12.24 3.91
N ALA A 19 1.73 11.05 4.26
CA ALA A 19 0.32 10.73 4.04
C ALA A 19 -0.61 11.65 4.86
N LYS A 20 -0.24 12.01 6.09
CA LYS A 20 -0.97 13.00 6.91
C LYS A 20 -0.95 14.39 6.29
N LYS A 21 0.16 14.83 5.70
CA LYS A 21 0.22 16.11 4.97
C LYS A 21 -0.73 16.15 3.77
N ILE A 22 -0.91 15.03 3.07
CA ILE A 22 -1.89 14.92 1.98
C ILE A 22 -3.31 15.09 2.55
N GLU A 23 -3.61 14.42 3.65
CA GLU A 23 -4.89 14.60 4.35
C GLU A 23 -5.11 16.07 4.77
N GLU A 24 -4.13 16.69 5.44
CA GLU A 24 -4.18 18.10 5.86
C GLU A 24 -4.41 19.05 4.69
N PHE A 25 -3.79 18.80 3.54
CA PHE A 25 -3.98 19.60 2.32
C PHE A 25 -5.39 19.43 1.73
N MET A 26 -5.99 18.25 1.87
CA MET A 26 -7.33 17.95 1.34
C MET A 26 -8.46 18.32 2.31
N GLN A 27 -8.19 18.44 3.62
CA GLN A 27 -9.20 18.76 4.63
C GLN A 27 -10.00 20.05 4.33
N PRO A 28 -9.39 21.18 3.91
CA PRO A 28 -10.12 22.41 3.59
C PRO A 28 -11.11 22.28 2.42
N MET A 29 -10.94 21.27 1.56
CA MET A 29 -11.86 21.03 0.44
C MET A 29 -13.23 20.49 0.91
N GLY A 30 -13.30 19.99 2.15
CA GLY A 30 -14.53 19.47 2.76
C GLY A 30 -14.97 18.10 2.20
N GLY A 31 -15.67 17.32 3.04
CA GLY A 31 -16.29 16.07 2.60
C GLY A 31 -15.34 14.95 2.19
N VAL A 32 -14.07 15.00 2.62
CA VAL A 32 -13.09 13.93 2.40
C VAL A 32 -12.80 13.20 3.73
N GLU A 33 -13.01 11.89 3.74
CA GLU A 33 -12.74 11.02 4.88
C GLU A 33 -11.52 10.14 4.56
N PHE A 34 -10.55 10.11 5.48
CA PHE A 34 -9.34 9.30 5.34
C PHE A 34 -9.41 8.08 6.26
N GLU A 35 -9.20 6.89 5.70
CA GLU A 35 -9.04 5.65 6.44
C GLU A 35 -7.61 5.14 6.29
N TYR A 36 -6.90 4.90 7.39
CA TYR A 36 -5.53 4.38 7.37
C TYR A 36 -5.51 2.89 7.66
N LEU A 37 -5.03 2.10 6.70
CA LEU A 37 -4.80 0.66 6.84
C LEU A 37 -3.31 0.40 6.96
N MET A 38 -2.87 0.03 8.16
CA MET A 38 -1.48 -0.34 8.44
C MET A 38 -1.26 -1.81 8.06
N LEU A 39 -0.47 -2.07 7.00
CA LEU A 39 -0.20 -3.45 6.56
C LEU A 39 0.49 -4.29 7.63
N LYS A 40 1.24 -3.65 8.54
CA LYS A 40 1.88 -4.34 9.68
C LYS A 40 0.89 -4.89 10.72
N ASP A 41 -0.34 -4.37 10.73
CA ASP A 41 -1.37 -4.71 11.71
C ASP A 41 -2.42 -5.66 11.12
N ALA A 42 -2.35 -5.96 9.82
CA ALA A 42 -3.22 -6.91 9.13
C ALA A 42 -2.66 -8.34 9.24
N ILE A 43 -3.54 -9.33 9.36
CA ILE A 43 -3.18 -10.73 9.16
C ILE A 43 -3.00 -10.89 7.66
N PHE A 44 -1.75 -11.00 7.19
CA PHE A 44 -1.47 -10.94 5.77
C PHE A 44 -0.25 -11.77 5.39
N SER A 45 -0.51 -12.94 4.81
CA SER A 45 0.50 -13.95 4.50
C SER A 45 1.24 -13.64 3.20
N GLN A 46 2.47 -14.13 3.09
CA GLN A 46 3.22 -14.09 1.83
C GLN A 46 2.52 -14.88 0.72
N CYS A 47 2.64 -14.39 -0.52
CA CYS A 47 2.10 -15.09 -1.68
C CYS A 47 2.89 -16.38 -1.93
N ARG A 48 2.17 -17.48 -2.17
CA ARG A 48 2.79 -18.79 -2.48
C ARG A 48 3.16 -18.97 -3.95
N GLY A 49 2.79 -18.02 -4.82
CA GLY A 49 3.03 -18.14 -6.27
C GLY A 49 2.29 -19.32 -6.94
N CYS A 50 1.25 -19.87 -6.29
CA CYS A 50 0.55 -21.08 -6.76
C CYS A 50 -0.39 -20.86 -7.97
N LEU A 51 -0.65 -19.62 -8.35
CA LEU A 51 -1.49 -19.21 -9.49
C LEU A 51 -2.98 -19.64 -9.42
N VAL A 52 -3.44 -20.30 -8.36
CA VAL A 52 -4.84 -20.69 -8.18
C VAL A 52 -5.81 -19.50 -8.31
N CYS A 53 -5.43 -18.32 -7.80
CA CYS A 53 -6.26 -17.11 -7.92
C CYS A 53 -6.47 -16.65 -9.37
N PHE A 54 -5.57 -17.03 -10.28
CA PHE A 54 -5.69 -16.76 -11.71
C PHE A 54 -6.57 -17.79 -12.42
N SER A 55 -6.40 -19.08 -12.11
CA SER A 55 -7.10 -20.17 -12.80
C SER A 55 -8.51 -20.41 -12.27
N GLU A 56 -8.71 -20.34 -10.96
CA GLU A 56 -9.97 -20.70 -10.28
C GLU A 56 -10.64 -19.50 -9.60
N GLY A 57 -9.94 -18.36 -9.50
CA GLY A 57 -10.43 -17.16 -8.80
C GLY A 57 -9.87 -17.00 -7.40
N GLU A 58 -9.87 -15.77 -6.90
CA GLU A 58 -9.24 -15.35 -5.65
C GLU A 58 -9.84 -16.01 -4.40
N ASP A 59 -11.10 -16.42 -4.45
CA ASP A 59 -11.78 -17.14 -3.35
C ASP A 59 -11.14 -18.52 -3.09
N HIS A 60 -10.48 -19.08 -4.10
CA HIS A 60 -9.75 -20.35 -4.04
C HIS A 60 -8.30 -20.17 -3.56
N CYS A 61 -7.86 -18.95 -3.24
CA CYS A 61 -6.55 -18.75 -2.66
C CYS A 61 -6.40 -19.56 -1.35
N PRO A 62 -5.34 -20.38 -1.20
CA PRO A 62 -5.15 -21.20 0.01
C PRO A 62 -4.76 -20.38 1.25
N CYS A 63 -4.39 -19.12 1.07
CA CYS A 63 -4.08 -18.21 2.15
C CYS A 63 -5.37 -17.62 2.73
N LYS A 64 -5.75 -18.06 3.93
CA LYS A 64 -6.91 -17.52 4.67
C LYS A 64 -6.45 -16.39 5.58
N ASP A 65 -6.63 -15.16 5.12
CA ASP A 65 -6.16 -13.95 5.80
C ASP A 65 -6.98 -12.72 5.39
N ASP A 66 -6.55 -11.52 5.77
CA ASP A 66 -7.33 -10.27 5.62
C ASP A 66 -7.41 -9.75 4.18
N THR A 67 -6.87 -10.48 3.19
CA THR A 67 -6.91 -10.07 1.78
C THR A 67 -8.31 -9.65 1.30
N PRO A 68 -9.39 -10.42 1.54
CA PRO A 68 -10.74 -10.04 1.10
C PRO A 68 -11.25 -8.77 1.79
N ILE A 69 -10.91 -8.57 3.07
CA ILE A 69 -11.29 -7.38 3.84
C ILE A 69 -10.59 -6.15 3.27
N ILE A 70 -9.31 -6.26 2.94
CA ILE A 70 -8.54 -5.18 2.31
C ILE A 70 -9.13 -4.85 0.93
N GLU A 71 -9.47 -5.86 0.12
CA GLU A 71 -10.10 -5.65 -1.19
C GLU A 71 -11.46 -4.95 -1.07
N GLN A 72 -12.29 -5.36 -0.11
CA GLN A 72 -13.58 -4.70 0.17
C GLN A 72 -13.40 -3.23 0.54
N LYS A 73 -12.39 -2.90 1.36
CA LYS A 73 -12.07 -1.51 1.69
C LYS A 73 -11.61 -0.73 0.45
N MET A 74 -10.79 -1.33 -0.41
CA MET A 74 -10.42 -0.73 -1.69
C MET A 74 -11.65 -0.50 -2.59
N HIS A 75 -12.60 -1.42 -2.61
CA HIS A 75 -13.87 -1.27 -3.35
C HIS A 75 -14.80 -0.21 -2.76
N ALA A 76 -14.80 0.00 -1.44
CA ALA A 76 -15.60 1.04 -0.79
C ALA A 76 -14.99 2.45 -0.89
N ALA A 77 -13.69 2.58 -1.17
CA ALA A 77 -13.00 3.87 -1.25
C ALA A 77 -13.16 4.55 -2.63
N ASP A 78 -13.37 5.86 -2.67
CA ASP A 78 -13.37 6.64 -3.92
C ASP A 78 -11.95 6.83 -4.49
N GLY A 79 -10.95 6.82 -3.60
CA GLY A 79 -9.53 6.88 -3.97
C GLY A 79 -8.66 6.06 -3.03
N VAL A 80 -7.50 5.62 -3.52
CA VAL A 80 -6.53 4.83 -2.75
C VAL A 80 -5.15 5.49 -2.81
N ILE A 81 -4.51 5.64 -1.65
CA ILE A 81 -3.13 6.10 -1.53
C ILE A 81 -2.26 4.93 -1.08
N PHE A 82 -1.28 4.56 -1.88
CA PHE A 82 -0.25 3.60 -1.49
C PHE A 82 0.96 4.36 -0.95
N ALA A 83 1.22 4.23 0.35
CA ALA A 83 2.29 4.95 1.03
C ALA A 83 3.30 3.97 1.61
N THR A 84 4.53 3.95 1.07
CA THR A 84 5.59 3.03 1.51
C THR A 84 6.93 3.77 1.63
N PRO A 85 7.77 3.42 2.62
CA PRO A 85 9.15 3.86 2.61
C PRO A 85 9.89 3.18 1.46
N VAL A 86 10.98 3.81 1.02
CA VAL A 86 11.96 3.19 0.11
C VAL A 86 13.01 2.47 0.95
N TYR A 87 12.98 1.14 0.94
CA TYR A 87 13.96 0.27 1.60
C TYR A 87 14.76 -0.46 0.52
N GLY A 88 16.10 -0.29 0.51
CA GLY A 88 16.96 -0.94 -0.48
C GLY A 88 16.61 -0.57 -1.93
N MET A 89 16.28 0.70 -2.20
CA MET A 89 15.83 1.19 -3.50
C MET A 89 14.54 0.54 -4.04
N ASN A 90 13.73 -0.05 -3.14
CA ASN A 90 12.47 -0.68 -3.49
C ASN A 90 11.38 -0.32 -2.47
N VAL A 91 10.14 -0.75 -2.72
CA VAL A 91 9.05 -0.69 -1.75
C VAL A 91 9.38 -1.55 -0.51
N SER A 92 8.70 -1.32 0.61
CA SER A 92 8.89 -2.16 1.79
C SER A 92 8.45 -3.60 1.53
N ALA A 93 8.99 -4.56 2.30
CA ALA A 93 8.56 -5.96 2.21
C ALA A 93 7.05 -6.14 2.46
N LEU A 94 6.45 -5.31 3.32
CA LEU A 94 5.01 -5.29 3.56
C LEU A 94 4.25 -4.89 2.29
N MET A 95 4.67 -3.79 1.65
CA MET A 95 4.04 -3.33 0.41
C MET A 95 4.26 -4.31 -0.74
N LYS A 96 5.44 -4.93 -0.84
CA LYS A 96 5.70 -5.97 -1.84
C LYS A 96 4.82 -7.19 -1.63
N THR A 97 4.64 -7.63 -0.40
CA THR A 97 3.72 -8.72 -0.06
C THR A 97 2.28 -8.35 -0.48
N PHE A 98 1.87 -7.10 -0.26
CA PHE A 98 0.57 -6.60 -0.71
C PHE A 98 0.44 -6.70 -2.24
N ILE A 99 1.41 -6.16 -2.98
CA ILE A 99 1.43 -6.24 -4.44
C ILE A 99 1.33 -7.70 -4.91
N ASP A 100 2.11 -8.60 -4.32
CA ASP A 100 2.17 -10.00 -4.75
C ASP A 100 0.86 -10.75 -4.52
N ARG A 101 0.20 -10.48 -3.38
CA ARG A 101 -1.08 -11.08 -3.04
C ARG A 101 -2.23 -10.57 -3.91
N PHE A 102 -2.14 -9.34 -4.38
CA PHE A 102 -3.13 -8.70 -5.25
C PHE A 102 -2.79 -8.81 -6.75
N SER A 103 -1.77 -9.59 -7.13
CA SER A 103 -1.33 -9.75 -8.53
C SER A 103 -2.45 -10.12 -9.50
N TYR A 104 -3.46 -10.89 -9.07
CA TYR A 104 -4.60 -11.28 -9.91
C TYR A 104 -5.47 -10.10 -10.36
N ILE A 105 -5.42 -8.97 -9.63
CA ILE A 105 -6.13 -7.73 -10.01
C ILE A 105 -5.49 -7.12 -11.27
N PHE A 106 -4.19 -7.24 -11.50
CA PHE A 106 -3.54 -6.56 -12.62
C PHE A 106 -4.01 -7.05 -14.00
N HIS A 107 -4.68 -8.19 -14.06
CA HIS A 107 -5.24 -8.77 -15.28
C HIS A 107 -6.77 -8.62 -15.37
N ARG A 108 -7.39 -7.93 -14.41
CA ARG A 108 -8.84 -7.73 -14.31
C ARG A 108 -9.09 -6.25 -14.03
N PRO A 109 -9.76 -5.48 -14.91
CA PRO A 109 -9.92 -4.03 -14.76
C PRO A 109 -10.93 -3.61 -13.66
N ARG A 110 -10.87 -4.22 -12.47
CA ARG A 110 -11.79 -4.01 -11.33
C ARG A 110 -11.73 -2.60 -10.75
N PHE A 111 -10.57 -1.94 -10.86
CA PHE A 111 -10.32 -0.61 -10.29
C PHE A 111 -10.11 0.47 -11.36
N PHE A 112 -10.53 0.24 -12.60
CA PHE A 112 -10.26 1.13 -13.74
C PHE A 112 -10.73 2.58 -13.53
N TYR A 113 -11.85 2.77 -12.81
CA TYR A 113 -12.40 4.10 -12.52
C TYR A 113 -11.91 4.71 -11.21
N LYS A 114 -11.05 4.00 -10.45
CA LYS A 114 -10.58 4.46 -9.15
C LYS A 114 -9.36 5.35 -9.29
N LYS A 115 -9.32 6.43 -8.51
CA LYS A 115 -8.16 7.30 -8.44
C LYS A 115 -7.13 6.70 -7.49
N SER A 116 -5.87 6.59 -7.94
CA SER A 116 -4.77 6.10 -7.10
C SER A 116 -3.62 7.09 -7.04
N LEU A 117 -3.00 7.22 -5.88
CA LEU A 117 -1.76 7.98 -5.69
C LEU A 117 -0.69 7.08 -5.05
N PHE A 118 0.51 7.09 -5.60
CA PHE A 118 1.66 6.39 -5.02
C PHE A 118 2.61 7.40 -4.38
N SER A 119 2.84 7.25 -3.08
CA SER A 119 3.80 8.07 -2.32
C SER A 119 4.98 7.21 -1.90
N LEU A 120 6.13 7.49 -2.51
CA LEU A 120 7.42 6.86 -2.23
C LEU A 120 8.32 7.87 -1.54
N LEU A 121 8.74 7.57 -0.32
CA LEU A 121 9.65 8.42 0.43
C LEU A 121 10.96 7.69 0.73
N PRO A 122 12.10 8.21 0.23
CA PRO A 122 13.40 7.83 0.73
C PRO A 122 13.47 8.12 2.23
N GLU A 123 13.76 7.10 3.03
CA GLU A 123 13.95 7.29 4.47
C GLU A 123 15.20 8.13 4.77
N LEU A 124 16.08 8.27 3.77
CA LEU A 124 17.31 9.08 3.78
C LEU A 124 17.08 10.58 3.96
N LEU A 125 15.87 11.11 3.79
CA LEU A 125 15.61 12.54 3.99
C LEU A 125 15.71 12.99 5.46
N SER A 126 15.73 12.07 6.44
CA SER A 126 16.03 12.40 7.84
C SER A 126 17.48 12.15 8.25
N LEU A 127 18.32 11.57 7.37
CA LEU A 127 19.74 11.35 7.62
C LEU A 127 20.55 12.47 6.97
N ARG A 128 20.86 13.51 7.77
CA ARG A 128 21.90 14.48 7.40
C ARG A 128 23.18 13.71 7.06
N ARG A 129 23.62 13.78 5.79
CA ARG A 129 24.89 13.26 5.25
C ARG A 129 25.21 11.81 5.62
N PHE A 130 24.77 10.85 4.80
CA PHE A 130 25.54 9.61 4.60
C PHE A 130 26.15 9.62 3.21
N SER A 131 27.43 9.98 3.15
CA SER A 131 28.30 9.69 2.02
C SER A 131 28.68 8.21 2.11
N ILE A 132 27.92 7.34 1.45
CA ILE A 132 28.37 5.96 1.20
C ILE A 132 29.15 6.01 -0.12
N THR A 133 30.46 6.27 -0.03
CA THR A 133 31.37 6.03 -1.15
C THR A 133 31.58 4.52 -1.24
N TRP A 134 30.93 3.89 -2.22
CA TRP A 134 31.27 2.54 -2.65
C TRP A 134 32.56 2.62 -3.45
N ASN A 135 33.70 2.40 -2.81
CA ASN A 135 34.93 2.10 -3.53
C ASN A 135 34.90 0.61 -3.86
N TRP A 136 34.87 0.31 -5.16
CA TRP A 136 35.11 -1.01 -5.73
C TRP A 136 36.59 -1.39 -5.61
#